data_AF-A0A1Y2R1M5-F1
#
_entry.id   AF-A0A1Y2R1M5-F1
#
_cell.length_a   1.000
_cell.length_b   1.000
_cell.length_c   1.000
_cell.angle_alpha   90.00
_cell.angle_beta   90.00
_cell.angle_gamma   90.00
#
_symmetry.space_group_name_H-M   'P 1'
#
loop_
_entity.id
_entity.type
_entity.pdbx_description
1 polymer ?
#
loop_
_entity_poly.entity_id
_entity_poly.type
_entity_poly.pdbx_seq_one_letter_code
_entity_poly.pdbx_strand_id
1 'polypeptide(L)'
;MIYAILQLIHVLAIVVWVGGMVFAHFFLRPAVQFLEPPLRIRLMHGVLKRFFTAVLVVVLLVLATGLWMIGRVAKESVQAGLEFNMPMDWTIMATLGIVMIAIFGHIRFALFNRLGRAVKASDWPAGAAALASIRTWVAINLAIGVFIIAITLAM
;
A
#
# COMPACT_ATOMS: atom_id res chain seq x y z
N MET A 1 19.32 -11.94 15.47
CA MET A 1 18.26 -12.82 14.95
C MET A 1 16.91 -12.12 14.81
N ILE A 2 16.32 -11.57 15.88
CA ILE A 2 15.00 -10.89 15.81
C ILE A 2 14.97 -9.75 14.77
N TYR A 3 16.00 -8.90 14.73
CA TYR A 3 16.07 -7.78 13.78
C TYR A 3 15.97 -8.26 12.32
N ALA A 4 16.77 -9.26 11.93
CA ALA A 4 16.76 -9.82 10.57
C ALA A 4 15.41 -10.43 10.18
N ILE A 5 14.72 -11.08 11.13
CA ILE A 5 13.38 -11.64 10.91
C ILE A 5 12.36 -10.52 10.66
N LEU A 6 12.38 -9.46 11.48
CA LEU A 6 11.47 -8.33 11.32
C LEU A 6 11.75 -7.55 10.03
N GLN A 7 13.02 -7.40 9.65
CA GLN A 7 13.40 -6.82 8.37
C GLN A 7 12.90 -7.67 7.20
N LEU A 8 13.04 -9.00 7.26
CA LEU A 8 12.49 -9.90 6.24
C LEU A 8 10.97 -9.76 6.13
N ILE A 9 10.25 -9.76 7.25
CA ILE A 9 8.79 -9.57 7.27
C ILE A 9 8.42 -8.21 6.67
N HIS A 10 9.14 -7.15 7.04
CA HIS A 10 8.92 -5.80 6.52
C HIS A 10 9.04 -5.77 4.99
N VAL A 11 10.14 -6.29 4.45
CA VAL A 11 10.39 -6.31 3.01
C VAL A 11 9.38 -7.18 2.27
N LEU A 12 9.07 -8.39 2.77
CA LEU A 12 8.05 -9.24 2.16
C LEU A 12 6.67 -8.58 2.14
N ALA A 13 6.31 -7.85 3.19
CA ALA A 13 5.07 -7.09 3.25
C ALA A 13 5.04 -5.98 2.17
N ILE A 14 6.15 -5.24 2.01
CA ILE A 14 6.30 -4.25 0.91
C ILE A 14 6.22 -4.91 -0.47
N VAL A 15 6.86 -6.06 -0.67
CA VAL A 15 6.82 -6.81 -1.95
C VAL A 15 5.38 -7.21 -2.30
N VAL A 16 4.62 -7.73 -1.34
CA VAL A 16 3.20 -8.08 -1.54
C VAL A 16 2.38 -6.84 -1.90
N TRP A 17 2.63 -5.72 -1.20
CA TRP A 17 1.87 -4.49 -1.44
C TRP A 17 2.17 -3.88 -2.81
N VAL A 18 3.44 -3.57 -3.07
CA VAL A 18 3.89 -2.92 -4.31
C VAL A 18 3.66 -3.85 -5.49
N GLY A 19 4.05 -5.13 -5.38
CA GLY A 19 3.82 -6.14 -6.41
C GLY A 19 2.34 -6.33 -6.72
N GLY A 20 1.47 -6.32 -5.72
CA GLY A 20 0.02 -6.38 -5.92
C GLY A 20 -0.54 -5.16 -6.66
N MET A 21 -0.03 -3.95 -6.38
CA MET A 21 -0.42 -2.72 -7.09
C MET A 21 0.04 -2.75 -8.56
N VAL A 22 1.26 -3.24 -8.82
CA VAL A 22 1.79 -3.48 -10.18
C VAL A 22 0.91 -4.49 -10.91
N PHE A 23 0.63 -5.64 -10.29
CA PHE A 23 -0.23 -6.68 -10.86
C PHE A 23 -1.61 -6.14 -11.24
N ALA A 24 -2.25 -5.39 -10.34
CA ALA A 24 -3.57 -4.82 -10.56
C ALA A 24 -3.59 -3.84 -11.75
N HIS A 25 -2.56 -3.01 -11.90
CA HIS A 25 -2.49 -1.99 -12.95
C HIS A 25 -2.13 -2.55 -14.32
N PHE A 26 -1.07 -3.36 -14.38
CA PHE A 26 -0.44 -3.72 -15.64
C PHE A 26 -0.90 -5.07 -16.20
N PHE A 27 -1.50 -5.92 -15.38
CA PHE A 27 -1.88 -7.27 -15.79
C PHE A 27 -3.38 -7.50 -15.66
N LEU A 28 -3.93 -7.35 -14.47
CA LEU A 28 -5.35 -7.61 -14.22
C LEU A 28 -6.24 -6.65 -14.99
N ARG A 29 -5.99 -5.33 -14.90
CA ARG A 29 -6.86 -4.33 -15.55
C ARG A 29 -6.94 -4.52 -17.06
N PRO A 30 -5.83 -4.64 -17.82
CA PRO A 30 -5.87 -4.91 -19.25
C PRO A 30 -6.62 -6.20 -19.57
N ALA A 31 -6.36 -7.26 -18.80
CA ALA A 31 -6.99 -8.55 -18.99
C ALA A 31 -8.52 -8.51 -18.81
N VAL A 32 -9.07 -7.59 -18.02
CA VAL A 32 -10.54 -7.50 -17.83
C VAL A 32 -11.23 -6.47 -18.72
N GLN A 33 -10.51 -5.75 -19.60
CA GLN A 33 -11.12 -4.69 -20.42
C GLN A 33 -12.15 -5.21 -21.42
N PHE A 34 -11.99 -6.44 -21.93
CA PHE A 34 -12.89 -7.05 -22.89
C PHE A 34 -14.26 -7.44 -22.28
N LEU A 35 -14.35 -7.48 -20.95
CA LEU A 35 -15.59 -7.79 -20.25
C LEU A 35 -16.55 -6.60 -20.29
N GLU A 36 -17.84 -6.91 -20.40
CA GLU A 36 -18.91 -5.92 -20.28
C GLU A 36 -18.86 -5.19 -18.92
N PRO A 37 -19.30 -3.92 -18.86
CA PRO A 37 -19.17 -3.10 -17.65
C PRO A 37 -19.70 -3.75 -16.36
N PRO A 38 -20.91 -4.37 -16.33
CA PRO A 38 -21.43 -4.98 -15.11
C PRO A 38 -20.55 -6.12 -14.59
N LEU A 39 -20.10 -7.01 -15.48
CA LEU A 39 -19.26 -8.15 -15.13
C LEU A 39 -17.86 -7.68 -14.69
N ARG A 40 -17.27 -6.76 -15.44
CA ARG A 40 -15.97 -6.16 -15.13
C ARG A 40 -15.97 -5.47 -13.77
N ILE A 41 -16.97 -4.65 -13.47
CA ILE A 41 -17.06 -3.90 -12.21
C ILE A 41 -17.22 -4.87 -11.03
N ARG A 42 -18.09 -5.88 -11.16
CA ARG A 42 -18.28 -6.91 -10.11
C ARG A 42 -17.02 -7.71 -9.86
N LEU A 43 -16.33 -8.14 -10.92
CA LEU A 43 -15.06 -8.86 -10.82
C LEU A 43 -14.01 -8.01 -10.09
N MET A 44 -13.81 -6.76 -10.55
CA MET A 44 -12.87 -5.84 -9.93
C MET A 44 -13.20 -5.57 -8.46
N HIS A 45 -14.47 -5.35 -8.12
CA HIS A 45 -14.89 -5.22 -6.72
C HIS A 45 -14.51 -6.46 -5.89
N GLY A 46 -14.74 -7.67 -6.42
CA GLY A 46 -14.38 -8.93 -5.76
C GLY A 46 -12.87 -9.12 -5.55
N VAL A 47 -12.05 -8.78 -6.55
CA VAL A 47 -10.58 -8.83 -6.43
C VAL A 47 -10.11 -7.78 -5.41
N LEU A 48 -10.51 -6.51 -5.59
CA LEU A 48 -10.09 -5.41 -4.73
C LEU A 48 -10.49 -5.64 -3.27
N LYS A 49 -11.65 -6.26 -3.01
CA LYS A 49 -12.05 -6.65 -1.65
C LYS A 49 -10.99 -7.51 -0.97
N ARG A 50 -10.55 -8.57 -1.66
CA ARG A 50 -9.57 -9.53 -1.13
C ARG A 50 -8.20 -8.88 -1.00
N PHE A 51 -7.78 -8.20 -2.06
CA PHE A 51 -6.49 -7.50 -2.09
C PHE A 51 -6.40 -6.45 -0.97
N PHE A 52 -7.37 -5.55 -0.84
CA PHE A 52 -7.33 -4.53 0.22
C PHE A 52 -7.47 -5.12 1.63
N THR A 53 -8.13 -6.26 1.80
CA THR A 53 -8.15 -6.95 3.10
C THR A 53 -6.77 -7.49 3.46
N ALA A 54 -6.05 -8.07 2.49
CA ALA A 54 -4.66 -8.47 2.70
C ALA A 54 -3.74 -7.27 2.95
N VAL A 55 -3.94 -6.17 2.22
CA VAL A 55 -3.15 -4.94 2.39
C VAL A 55 -3.35 -4.33 3.79
N LEU A 56 -4.52 -4.44 4.41
CA LEU A 56 -4.69 -4.00 5.81
C LEU A 56 -3.72 -4.72 6.76
N VAL A 57 -3.57 -6.04 6.62
CA VAL A 57 -2.62 -6.82 7.41
C VAL A 57 -1.18 -6.41 7.09
N VAL A 58 -0.86 -6.27 5.81
CA VAL A 58 0.46 -5.83 5.33
C VAL A 58 0.84 -4.46 5.89
N VAL A 59 -0.07 -3.50 5.90
CA VAL A 59 0.16 -2.16 6.48
C VAL A 59 0.50 -2.25 7.96
N LEU A 60 -0.22 -3.06 8.73
CA LEU A 60 0.08 -3.27 10.15
C LEU A 60 1.46 -3.91 10.34
N LEU A 61 1.82 -4.90 9.53
CA LEU A 61 3.14 -5.52 9.57
C LEU A 61 4.25 -4.52 9.26
N VAL A 62 4.09 -3.70 8.21
CA VAL A 62 5.06 -2.66 7.82
C VAL A 62 5.25 -1.64 8.94
N LEU A 63 4.17 -1.14 9.54
CA LEU A 63 4.24 -0.19 10.65
C LEU A 63 4.90 -0.81 11.89
N ALA A 64 4.44 -1.98 12.31
CA ALA A 64 4.92 -2.61 13.53
C ALA A 64 6.43 -2.94 13.43
N THR A 65 6.84 -3.52 12.30
CA THR A 65 8.25 -3.86 12.07
C THR A 65 9.12 -2.61 11.89
N GLY A 66 8.66 -1.63 11.12
CA GLY A 66 9.41 -0.39 10.87
C GLY A 66 9.62 0.44 12.14
N LEU A 67 8.56 0.69 12.91
CA LEU A 67 8.64 1.42 14.17
C LEU A 67 9.51 0.69 15.19
N TRP A 68 9.43 -0.64 15.26
CA TRP A 68 10.27 -1.43 16.16
C TRP A 68 11.75 -1.33 15.80
N MET A 69 12.09 -1.42 14.50
CA MET A 69 13.49 -1.32 14.04
C MET A 69 14.08 0.06 14.34
N ILE A 70 13.34 1.13 14.05
CA ILE A 70 13.77 2.51 14.36
C ILE A 70 13.91 2.70 15.87
N GLY A 71 12.90 2.30 16.65
CA GLY A 71 12.90 2.47 18.11
C GLY A 71 14.02 1.70 18.80
N ARG A 72 14.40 0.54 18.26
CA ARG A 72 15.53 -0.24 18.77
C ARG A 72 16.85 0.51 18.58
N VAL A 73 17.12 1.02 17.38
CA VAL A 73 18.35 1.76 17.09
C VAL A 73 18.39 3.04 17.91
N ALA A 74 17.27 3.76 18.01
CA ALA A 74 17.17 4.94 18.88
C ALA A 74 17.49 4.63 20.33
N LYS A 75 16.96 3.52 20.87
CA LYS A 75 17.24 3.09 22.25
C LYS A 75 18.71 2.74 22.45
N GLU A 76 19.32 2.02 21.50
CA GLU A 76 20.75 1.67 21.54
C GLU A 76 21.64 2.93 21.52
N SER A 77 21.33 3.92 20.68
CA SER A 77 22.04 5.22 20.64
C SER A 77 21.96 5.98 21.96
N VAL A 78 20.75 6.10 22.53
CA VAL A 78 20.53 6.80 23.81
C VAL A 78 21.23 6.08 24.96
N GLN A 79 21.20 4.74 24.98
CA GLN A 79 21.92 3.95 25.99
C GLN A 79 23.44 4.09 25.89
N ALA A 80 23.97 4.39 24.70
CA ALA A 80 25.38 4.69 24.48
C ALA A 80 25.76 6.15 24.81
N GLY A 81 24.80 6.97 25.28
CA GLY A 81 25.02 8.40 25.58
C GLY A 81 25.12 9.29 24.33
N LEU A 82 24.70 8.78 23.16
CA LEU A 82 24.70 9.52 21.91
C LEU A 82 23.31 10.10 21.61
N GLU A 83 23.27 11.24 20.94
CA GLU A 83 22.02 11.77 20.38
C GLU A 83 21.57 10.91 19.19
N PHE A 84 20.30 10.53 19.16
CA PHE A 84 19.72 9.81 18.03
C PHE A 84 19.21 10.81 16.99
N ASN A 85 19.97 11.00 15.91
CA ASN A 85 19.51 11.67 14.71
C ASN A 85 19.14 10.63 13.66
N MET A 86 17.86 10.60 13.28
CA MET A 86 17.37 9.66 12.28
C MET A 86 18.00 9.98 10.92
N PRO A 87 18.62 9.00 10.25
CA PRO A 87 19.14 9.18 8.90
C PRO A 87 18.10 9.76 7.94
N MET A 88 18.54 10.56 6.97
CA MET A 88 17.65 11.28 6.05
C MET A 88 16.82 10.33 5.19
N ASP A 89 17.45 9.27 4.68
CA ASP A 89 16.83 8.15 3.95
C ASP A 89 15.72 7.48 4.78
N TRP A 90 15.95 7.23 6.07
CA TRP A 90 14.93 6.65 6.95
C TRP A 90 13.78 7.62 7.20
N THR A 91 14.07 8.91 7.37
CA THR A 91 13.07 9.94 7.58
C THR A 91 12.16 10.07 6.36
N ILE A 92 12.75 10.06 5.15
CA ILE A 92 12.02 10.08 3.88
C ILE A 92 11.17 8.82 3.74
N MET A 93 11.75 7.63 3.95
CA MET A 93 11.04 6.35 3.88
C MET A 93 9.84 6.31 4.85
N ALA A 94 10.04 6.71 6.11
CA ALA A 94 8.99 6.71 7.12
C ALA A 94 7.87 7.69 6.77
N THR A 95 8.23 8.92 6.39
CA THR A 95 7.26 9.97 6.02
C THR A 95 6.42 9.54 4.83
N LEU A 96 7.06 9.07 3.75
CA LEU A 96 6.35 8.61 2.57
C LEU A 96 5.55 7.33 2.83
N GLY A 97 6.04 6.43 3.69
CA GLY A 97 5.29 5.25 4.13
C GLY A 97 3.98 5.62 4.84
N ILE A 98 4.00 6.63 5.71
CA ILE A 98 2.77 7.16 6.34
C ILE A 98 1.83 7.77 5.31
N VAL A 99 2.36 8.52 4.33
CA VAL A 99 1.56 9.07 3.22
C VAL A 99 0.88 7.94 2.43
N MET A 100 1.60 6.86 2.12
CA MET A 100 1.04 5.70 1.42
C MET A 100 -0.11 5.05 2.21
N ILE A 101 0.05 4.94 3.52
CA ILE A 101 -0.98 4.38 4.41
C ILE A 101 -2.21 5.28 4.45
N ALA A 102 -2.02 6.60 4.50
CA ALA A 102 -3.12 7.57 4.46
C ALA A 102 -3.90 7.48 3.13
N ILE A 103 -3.17 7.41 2.00
CA ILE A 103 -3.77 7.19 0.68
C ILE A 103 -4.56 5.88 0.65
N PHE A 104 -3.97 4.78 1.13
CA PHE A 104 -4.65 3.50 1.20
C PHE A 104 -5.90 3.54 2.09
N GLY A 105 -5.84 4.23 3.23
CA GLY A 105 -7.01 4.47 4.09
C GLY A 105 -8.14 5.17 3.33
N HIS A 106 -7.82 6.24 2.59
CA HIS A 106 -8.79 6.92 1.73
C HIS A 106 -9.40 5.98 0.67
N ILE A 107 -8.57 5.19 -0.02
CA ILE A 107 -9.01 4.20 -1.00
C ILE A 107 -9.96 3.18 -0.35
N ARG A 108 -9.56 2.62 0.81
CA ARG A 108 -10.26 1.51 1.47
C ARG A 108 -11.58 1.91 2.10
N PHE A 109 -11.63 3.08 2.75
CA PHE A 109 -12.78 3.49 3.55
C PHE A 109 -13.71 4.46 2.81
N ALA A 110 -13.22 5.22 1.84
CA ALA A 110 -14.07 6.12 1.04
C ALA A 110 -14.40 5.50 -0.33
N LEU A 111 -13.38 5.25 -1.17
CA LEU A 111 -13.60 4.90 -2.58
C LEU A 111 -14.12 3.48 -2.77
N PHE A 112 -13.57 2.51 -2.03
CA PHE A 112 -14.02 1.12 -2.10
C PHE A 112 -15.46 0.96 -1.58
N ASN A 113 -15.84 1.72 -0.55
CA ASN A 113 -17.22 1.77 -0.06
C ASN A 113 -18.17 2.39 -1.10
N ARG A 114 -17.75 3.43 -1.83
CA ARG A 114 -18.51 3.99 -2.96
C ARG A 114 -18.71 2.93 -4.06
N LEU A 115 -17.66 2.21 -4.42
CA LEU A 115 -17.74 1.10 -5.40
C LEU A 115 -18.72 0.01 -4.94
N GLY A 116 -18.63 -0.42 -3.67
CA GLY A 116 -19.52 -1.43 -3.13
C GLY A 116 -20.99 -1.00 -3.13
N ARG A 117 -21.28 0.27 -2.86
CA ARG A 117 -22.65 0.83 -2.97
C ARG A 117 -23.15 0.80 -4.41
N ALA A 118 -22.33 1.25 -5.36
CA ALA A 118 -22.68 1.25 -6.79
C ALA A 118 -22.97 -0.17 -7.31
N VAL A 119 -22.15 -1.16 -6.93
CA VAL A 119 -22.37 -2.58 -7.28
C VAL A 119 -23.69 -3.11 -6.71
N LYS A 120 -24.02 -2.79 -5.46
CA LYS A 120 -25.29 -3.21 -4.84
C LYS A 120 -26.51 -2.58 -5.51
N ALA A 121 -26.40 -1.30 -5.89
CA ALA A 121 -27.45 -0.58 -6.60
C ALA A 121 -27.52 -0.91 -8.11
N SER A 122 -26.57 -1.70 -8.63
CA SER A 122 -26.39 -1.91 -10.08
C SER A 122 -26.19 -0.60 -10.87
N ASP A 123 -25.62 0.41 -10.23
CA ASP A 123 -25.26 1.70 -10.83
C ASP A 123 -23.86 1.60 -11.47
N TRP A 124 -23.82 1.14 -12.72
CA TRP A 124 -22.57 0.91 -13.44
C TRP A 124 -21.80 2.19 -13.78
N PRO A 125 -22.45 3.32 -14.16
CA PRO A 125 -21.75 4.60 -14.31
C PRO A 125 -21.02 5.04 -13.04
N ALA A 126 -21.68 5.00 -11.88
CA ALA A 126 -21.04 5.35 -10.60
C ALA A 126 -19.93 4.35 -10.22
N GLY A 127 -20.14 3.06 -10.50
CA GLY A 127 -19.12 2.02 -10.28
C GLY A 127 -17.86 2.22 -11.12
N ALA A 128 -18.02 2.61 -12.39
CA ALA A 128 -16.91 2.93 -13.29
C ALA A 128 -16.13 4.17 -12.81
N ALA A 129 -16.84 5.23 -12.39
CA ALA A 129 -16.22 6.42 -11.83
C ALA A 129 -15.42 6.10 -10.55
N ALA A 130 -15.99 5.32 -9.63
CA ALA A 130 -15.30 4.88 -8.42
C ALA A 130 -14.04 4.05 -8.74
N LEU A 131 -14.10 3.11 -9.69
CA LEU A 131 -12.93 2.35 -10.13
C LEU A 131 -11.85 3.23 -10.75
N ALA A 132 -12.23 4.25 -11.54
CA ALA A 132 -11.28 5.19 -12.11
C ALA A 132 -10.55 5.98 -11.02
N SER A 133 -11.26 6.45 -10.00
CA SER A 133 -10.63 7.13 -8.84
C SER A 133 -9.71 6.19 -8.06
N ILE A 134 -10.14 4.95 -7.76
CA ILE A 134 -9.31 3.95 -7.08
C ILE A 134 -8.01 3.74 -7.86
N ARG A 135 -8.10 3.59 -9.19
CA ARG A 135 -6.94 3.40 -10.07
C ARG A 135 -5.95 4.54 -9.91
N THR A 136 -6.39 5.79 -10.02
CA THR A 136 -5.50 6.95 -9.92
C THR A 136 -4.76 6.98 -8.57
N TRP A 137 -5.47 6.76 -7.47
CA TRP A 137 -4.86 6.76 -6.15
C TRP A 137 -3.92 5.57 -5.92
N VAL A 138 -4.25 4.37 -6.44
CA VAL A 138 -3.35 3.23 -6.39
C VAL A 138 -2.09 3.48 -7.26
N ALA A 139 -2.21 4.16 -8.40
CA ALA A 139 -1.06 4.51 -9.24
C ALA A 139 -0.11 5.52 -8.55
N ILE A 140 -0.67 6.55 -7.91
CA ILE A 140 0.10 7.51 -7.10
C ILE A 140 0.80 6.75 -5.95
N ASN A 141 0.06 5.89 -5.25
CA ASN A 141 0.61 5.10 -4.16
C ASN A 141 1.74 4.16 -4.62
N LEU A 142 1.59 3.56 -5.79
CA LEU A 142 2.62 2.74 -6.42
C LEU A 142 3.88 3.55 -6.75
N ALA A 143 3.71 4.75 -7.33
CA ALA A 143 4.84 5.63 -7.65
C ALA A 143 5.64 6.00 -6.38
N ILE A 144 4.94 6.34 -5.29
CA ILE A 144 5.58 6.59 -3.99
C ILE A 144 6.33 5.35 -3.50
N GLY A 145 5.70 4.16 -3.56
CA GLY A 145 6.35 2.91 -3.13
C GLY A 145 7.62 2.59 -3.92
N VAL A 146 7.59 2.76 -5.24
CA VAL A 146 8.77 2.57 -6.10
C VAL A 146 9.85 3.60 -5.77
N PHE A 147 9.47 4.87 -5.53
CA PHE A 147 10.41 5.92 -5.16
C PHE A 147 11.10 5.64 -3.82
N ILE A 148 10.37 5.17 -2.80
CA ILE A 148 10.94 4.72 -1.53
C ILE A 148 11.98 3.61 -1.75
N ILE A 149 11.64 2.59 -2.55
CA ILE A 149 12.57 1.49 -2.86
C ILE A 149 13.82 2.02 -3.57
N ALA A 150 13.65 2.93 -4.53
CA ALA A 150 14.78 3.51 -5.26
C ALA A 150 15.73 4.29 -4.32
N ILE A 151 15.18 5.15 -3.45
CA ILE A 151 15.98 5.91 -2.49
C ILE A 151 16.72 4.98 -1.51
N THR A 152 16.02 4.01 -0.95
CA THR A 152 16.59 3.11 0.07
C THR A 152 17.68 2.17 -0.47
N LEU A 153 17.73 1.93 -1.79
CA LEU A 153 18.75 1.11 -2.41
C LEU A 153 19.87 1.91 -3.09
N ALA A 154 19.65 3.20 -3.38
CA ALA A 154 20.59 4.05 -4.13
C ALA A 154 21.35 5.06 -3.26
N MET A 155 20.93 5.28 -2.01
CA MET A 155 21.59 6.13 -1.02
C MET A 155 22.23 5.27 0.08
#